data_AF-A0A3N1VHR9-F1
#
_entry.id   AF-A0A3N1VHR9-F1
#
_cell.length_a   1.000
_cell.length_b   1.000
_cell.length_c   1.000
_cell.angle_alpha   90.00
_cell.angle_beta   90.00
_cell.angle_gamma   90.00
#
_symmetry.space_group_name_H-M   'P 1'
#
loop_
_entity.id
_entity.type
_entity.pdbx_description
1 polymer ?
#
loop_
_entity_poly.entity_id
_entity_poly.type
_entity_poly.pdbx_seq_one_letter_code
_entity_poly.pdbx_strand_id
1 'polypeptide(L)'
;MCNPAWGRARTEAQRLKDFARLRRVRDRIDREYAQPLDVEALARDAGMAAGHLSRQFRLAYGQSPYDYLMARRIERATLPLRRGDHAVPADGTGAAR
;
A
#
# COMPACT_ATOMS: atom_id res chain seq x y z
N MET A 1 41.04 -16.53 4.52
CA MET A 1 40.89 -15.17 5.06
C MET A 1 39.51 -14.64 4.65
N CYS A 2 38.57 -14.50 5.58
CA CYS A 2 37.23 -13.99 5.29
C CYS A 2 37.28 -12.47 5.19
N ASN A 3 37.03 -11.93 3.99
CA ASN A 3 37.10 -10.49 3.76
C ASN A 3 35.76 -9.84 4.15
N PRO A 4 35.69 -8.97 5.17
CA PRO A 4 34.43 -8.41 5.69
C PRO A 4 33.69 -7.50 4.69
N ALA A 5 34.34 -7.08 3.61
CA ALA A 5 33.75 -6.23 2.56
C ALA A 5 32.61 -6.94 1.78
N TRP A 6 32.67 -8.26 1.59
CA TRP A 6 31.63 -9.00 0.88
C TRP A 6 30.31 -9.09 1.67
N GLY A 7 30.39 -9.04 3.01
CA GLY A 7 29.20 -9.02 3.86
C GLY A 7 28.38 -7.73 3.70
N ARG A 8 29.06 -6.58 3.59
CA ARG A 8 28.39 -5.28 3.40
C ARG A 8 27.76 -5.17 2.01
N ALA A 9 28.49 -5.53 0.96
CA ALA A 9 27.98 -5.52 -0.41
C ALA A 9 26.73 -6.41 -0.59
N ARG A 10 26.72 -7.61 0.02
CA ARG A 10 25.53 -8.49 0.00
C ARG A 10 24.34 -7.87 0.72
N THR A 11 24.59 -7.21 1.86
CA THR A 11 23.55 -6.52 2.63
C THR A 11 22.95 -5.35 1.84
N GLU A 12 23.79 -4.61 1.12
CA GLU A 12 23.35 -3.49 0.28
C GLU A 12 22.53 -3.95 -0.93
N ALA A 13 22.98 -5.00 -1.60
CA ALA A 13 22.21 -5.64 -2.67
C ALA A 13 20.88 -6.20 -2.17
N GLN A 14 20.83 -6.72 -0.94
CA GLN A 14 19.58 -7.19 -0.33
C GLN A 14 18.63 -6.01 -0.06
N ARG A 15 19.13 -4.91 0.51
CA ARG A 15 18.33 -3.70 0.74
C ARG A 15 17.74 -3.15 -0.56
N LEU A 16 18.53 -3.08 -1.64
CA LEU A 16 18.04 -2.63 -2.95
C LEU A 16 16.92 -3.53 -3.49
N LYS A 17 17.03 -4.86 -3.32
CA LYS A 17 15.97 -5.80 -3.69
C LYS A 17 14.73 -5.61 -2.84
N ASP A 18 14.89 -5.37 -1.54
CA ASP A 18 13.77 -5.10 -0.63
C ASP A 18 13.06 -3.79 -1.00
N PHE A 19 13.80 -2.72 -1.32
CA PHE A 19 13.22 -1.48 -1.85
C PHE A 19 12.46 -1.68 -3.17
N ALA A 20 12.99 -2.48 -4.10
CA ALA A 20 12.30 -2.79 -5.34
C ALA A 20 10.97 -3.54 -5.10
N ARG A 21 10.92 -4.44 -4.11
CA ARG A 21 9.68 -5.12 -3.68
C ARG A 21 8.69 -4.15 -3.05
N LEU A 22 9.15 -3.29 -2.14
CA LEU A 22 8.32 -2.26 -1.49
C LEU A 22 7.68 -1.32 -2.52
N ARG A 23 8.44 -0.94 -3.56
CA ARG A 23 7.92 -0.11 -4.65
C ARG A 23 6.78 -0.80 -5.41
N ARG A 24 6.91 -2.11 -5.71
CA ARG A 24 5.83 -2.87 -6.37
C ARG A 24 4.58 -2.95 -5.50
N VAL A 25 4.74 -3.16 -4.20
CA VAL A 25 3.62 -3.15 -3.23
C VAL A 25 2.91 -1.80 -3.24
N ARG A 26 3.67 -0.70 -3.20
CA ARG A 26 3.11 0.65 -3.31
C ARG A 26 2.36 0.86 -4.62
N ASP A 27 2.96 0.50 -5.75
CA ASP A 27 2.34 0.67 -7.07
C ASP A 27 1.05 -0.19 -7.19
N ARG A 28 0.98 -1.32 -6.48
CA ARG A 28 -0.22 -2.14 -6.35
C ARG A 28 -1.29 -1.47 -5.49
N ILE A 29 -0.92 -0.97 -4.31
CA ILE A 29 -1.81 -0.16 -3.45
C ILE A 29 -2.37 1.05 -4.21
N ASP A 30 -1.54 1.72 -5.00
CA ASP A 30 -1.94 2.86 -5.83
C ASP A 30 -2.95 2.51 -6.93
N ARG A 31 -2.97 1.26 -7.41
CA ARG A 31 -3.92 0.75 -8.42
C ARG A 31 -5.19 0.20 -7.80
N GLU A 32 -5.05 -0.49 -6.67
CA GLU A 32 -6.13 -1.21 -5.98
C GLU A 32 -6.67 -0.42 -4.77
N TYR A 33 -6.39 0.87 -4.65
CA TYR A 33 -6.79 1.71 -3.49
C TYR A 33 -8.30 1.68 -3.19
N ALA A 34 -9.14 1.36 -4.18
CA ALA A 34 -10.58 1.23 -4.06
C ALA A 34 -11.04 -0.11 -3.44
N GLN A 35 -10.19 -1.13 -3.43
CA GLN A 35 -10.49 -2.45 -2.88
C GLN A 35 -10.14 -2.54 -1.39
N PRO A 36 -10.75 -3.47 -0.63
CA PRO A 36 -10.33 -3.74 0.75
C PRO A 36 -8.85 -4.14 0.78
N LEU A 37 -8.09 -3.55 1.70
CA LEU A 37 -6.64 -3.78 1.82
C LEU A 37 -6.38 -5.16 2.43
N ASP A 38 -5.83 -6.07 1.62
CA ASP A 38 -5.33 -7.35 2.11
C ASP A 38 -3.79 -7.30 2.25
N VAL A 39 -3.33 -7.07 3.49
CA VAL A 39 -1.90 -7.00 3.81
C VAL A 39 -1.20 -8.35 3.57
N GLU A 40 -1.92 -9.48 3.73
CA GLU A 40 -1.36 -10.80 3.44
C GLU A 40 -1.17 -11.00 1.93
N ALA A 41 -2.13 -10.58 1.11
CA ALA A 41 -2.00 -10.64 -0.35
C ALA A 41 -0.83 -9.79 -0.84
N LEU A 42 -0.65 -8.57 -0.30
CA LEU A 42 0.50 -7.71 -0.62
C LEU A 42 1.83 -8.34 -0.21
N ALA A 43 1.86 -9.00 0.94
CA ALA A 43 3.05 -9.68 1.45
C ALA A 43 3.40 -10.89 0.59
N ARG A 44 2.41 -11.69 0.20
CA ARG A 44 2.57 -12.83 -0.72
C ARG A 44 3.12 -12.39 -2.07
N ASP A 45 2.61 -11.30 -2.64
CA ASP A 45 3.12 -10.72 -3.89
C ASP A 45 4.56 -10.24 -3.79
N ALA A 46 4.94 -9.65 -2.65
CA ALA A 46 6.30 -9.22 -2.38
C ALA A 46 7.25 -10.37 -2.03
N GLY A 47 6.73 -11.58 -1.81
CA GLY A 47 7.48 -12.72 -1.27
C GLY A 47 8.02 -12.45 0.14
N MET A 48 7.27 -11.73 0.97
CA MET A 48 7.62 -11.34 2.33
C MET A 48 6.51 -11.75 3.32
N ALA A 49 6.84 -11.86 4.60
CA ALA A 49 5.84 -12.00 5.66
C ALA A 49 5.14 -10.65 5.91
N ALA A 50 3.83 -10.66 6.20
CA ALA A 50 3.03 -9.45 6.41
C ALA A 50 3.59 -8.51 7.50
N GLY A 51 4.10 -9.07 8.60
CA GLY A 51 4.76 -8.29 9.65
C GLY A 51 6.08 -7.66 9.20
N HIS A 52 6.86 -8.38 8.40
CA HIS A 52 8.11 -7.85 7.83
C HIS A 52 7.84 -6.73 6.83
N LEU A 53 6.84 -6.93 5.95
CA LEU A 53 6.39 -5.92 5.00
C LEU A 53 5.95 -4.64 5.71
N SER A 54 5.07 -4.74 6.70
CA SER A 54 4.56 -3.58 7.44
C SER A 54 5.68 -2.75 8.08
N ARG A 55 6.67 -3.42 8.67
CA ARG A 55 7.81 -2.77 9.30
C ARG A 55 8.75 -2.13 8.27
N GLN A 56 9.08 -2.83 7.18
CA GLN A 56 9.93 -2.29 6.11
C GLN A 56 9.25 -1.14 5.37
N PHE A 57 7.94 -1.24 5.13
CA PHE A 57 7.15 -0.18 4.49
C PHE A 57 7.15 1.08 5.34
N ARG A 58 6.95 0.96 6.66
CA ARG A 58 7.04 2.09 7.60
C ARG A 58 8.44 2.71 7.64
N LEU A 59 9.50 1.90 7.58
CA LEU A 59 10.87 2.40 7.53
C LEU A 59 11.19 3.14 6.22
N ALA A 60 10.62 2.69 5.09
CA ALA A 60 10.87 3.28 3.78
C ALA A 60 9.99 4.51 3.47
N TYR A 61 8.73 4.49 3.89
CA TYR A 61 7.71 5.51 3.54
C TYR A 61 7.22 6.32 4.74
N GLY A 62 7.69 6.02 5.95
CA GLY A 62 7.33 6.75 7.19
C GLY A 62 5.99 6.36 7.81
N GLN A 63 5.15 5.60 7.11
CA GLN A 63 3.79 5.25 7.55
C GLN A 63 3.45 3.78 7.27
N SER A 64 2.42 3.23 7.93
CA SER A 64 2.01 1.85 7.65
C SER A 64 1.29 1.73 6.29
N PRO A 65 1.23 0.53 5.69
CA PRO A 65 0.48 0.32 4.45
C PRO A 65 -1.00 0.73 4.56
N TYR A 66 -1.59 0.55 5.75
CA TYR A 66 -2.98 0.90 6.03
C TYR A 66 -3.18 2.42 6.05
N ASP A 67 -2.31 3.15 6.76
CA ASP A 67 -2.35 4.62 6.83
C ASP A 67 -2.12 5.23 5.44
N TYR A 68 -1.18 4.66 4.67
CA TYR A 68 -0.90 5.08 3.30
C TYR A 68 -2.14 4.95 2.40
N LEU A 69 -2.86 3.83 2.50
CA LEU A 69 -4.08 3.62 1.71
C LEU A 69 -5.21 4.57 2.15
N MET A 70 -5.36 4.85 3.44
CA MET A 70 -6.33 5.85 3.92
C MET A 70 -6.01 7.23 3.35
N ALA A 71 -4.76 7.67 3.44
CA ALA A 71 -4.31 8.93 2.84
C ALA A 71 -4.58 8.96 1.34
N ARG A 72 -4.33 7.85 0.64
CA ARG A 72 -4.55 7.76 -0.81
C ARG A 72 -6.03 7.81 -1.19
N ARG A 73 -6.91 7.20 -0.41
CA ARG A 73 -8.37 7.30 -0.60
C ARG A 73 -8.84 8.74 -0.41
N ILE A 74 -8.33 9.44 0.61
CA ILE A 74 -8.66 10.85 0.87
C ILE A 74 -8.17 11.73 -0.29
N GLU A 75 -6.91 11.58 -0.72
CA GLU A 75 -6.38 12.35 -1.86
C GLU A 75 -7.17 12.11 -3.16
N ARG A 76 -7.54 10.86 -3.45
CA ARG A 76 -8.32 10.51 -4.64
C ARG A 76 -9.77 10.98 -4.56
N ALA A 77 -10.39 10.93 -3.39
CA ALA A 77 -11.73 11.47 -3.16
C ALA A 77 -11.74 13.01 -3.19
N THR A 78 -10.60 13.65 -2.95
CA THR A 78 -10.42 15.11 -2.96
C THR A 78 -9.93 15.64 -4.32
N LEU A 79 -10.20 14.91 -5.42
CA LEU A 79 -10.25 15.57 -6.73
C LEU A 79 -11.49 16.49 -6.71
N PRO A 80 -11.31 17.82 -6.74
CA PRO A 80 -12.39 18.75 -6.47
C PRO A 80 -13.52 18.52 -7.46
N LEU A 81 -14.73 18.38 -6.90
CA LEU A 81 -15.99 18.53 -7.60
C LEU A 81 -16.02 19.92 -8.26
N ARG A 82 -15.45 20.01 -9.47
CA ARG A 82 -15.79 20.98 -10.49
C ARG A 82 -16.30 20.25 -11.74
N ARG A 83 -17.30 19.39 -11.51
CA ARG A 83 -18.38 19.10 -12.44
C ARG A 83 -19.54 18.56 -11.63
N GLY A 84 -20.71 19.16 -11.84
CA GLY A 84 -21.92 18.92 -11.05
C GLY A 84 -22.43 17.49 -11.14
N ASP A 85 -23.43 17.24 -10.29
CA ASP A 85 -24.35 16.11 -10.35
C ASP A 85 -23.74 14.71 -10.26
N HIS A 86 -23.46 14.29 -9.03
CA HIS A 86 -23.75 12.92 -8.66
C HIS A 86 -24.96 12.91 -7.73
N ALA A 87 -26.13 12.88 -8.37
CA ALA A 87 -27.37 12.44 -7.75
C ALA A 87 -27.14 11.08 -7.09
N VAL A 88 -27.42 11.02 -5.78
CA VAL A 88 -27.57 9.77 -5.05
C VAL A 88 -28.81 9.08 -5.63
N PRO A 89 -28.72 7.89 -6.25
CA PRO A 89 -29.92 7.14 -6.58
C PRO A 89 -30.58 6.75 -5.27
N ALA A 90 -31.76 7.33 -5.05
CA ALA A 90 -32.73 6.87 -4.08
C ALA A 90 -33.16 5.44 -4.48
N ASP A 91 -32.51 4.46 -3.86
CA ASP A 91 -33.16 3.19 -3.51
C ASP A 91 -33.71 3.39 -2.08
N GLY A 92 -35.00 3.28 -1.80
CA GLY A 92 -35.95 2.38 -2.43
C GLY A 92 -36.31 1.18 -1.55
N THR A 93 -36.21 1.27 -0.22
CA THR A 93 -36.85 0.34 0.73
C THR A 93 -37.18 1.13 2.00
N GLY A 94 -38.39 1.26 2.53
CA GLY A 94 -39.58 0.43 2.45
C GLY A 94 -40.03 0.11 3.88
N ALA A 95 -41.30 0.42 4.18
CA ALA A 95 -42.14 -0.12 5.26
C ALA A 95 -41.98 0.40 6.71
N ALA A 96 -42.96 1.23 7.09
CA ALA A 96 -43.96 0.94 8.13
C ALA A 96 -43.49 0.46 9.52
N ARG A 97 -43.62 1.34 10.53
CA ARG A 97 -44.72 1.34 11.50
C ARG A 97 -44.57 2.47 12.51
#